data_AF-A0A949WZD1-F1
#
_entry.id   AF-A0A949WZD1-F1
#
_cell.length_a   1.000
_cell.length_b   1.000
_cell.length_c   1.000
_cell.angle_alpha   90.00
_cell.angle_beta   90.00
_cell.angle_gamma   90.00
#
_symmetry.space_group_name_H-M   'P 1'
#
loop_
_entity.id
_entity.type
_entity.pdbx_description
1 polymer ?
#
loop_
_entity_poly.entity_id
_entity_poly.type
_entity_poly.pdbx_seq_one_letter_code
_entity_poly.pdbx_strand_id
1 'polypeptide(L)'
;MTDRDRPTSRRPARAGAPPRPGRDLRARVKLDALEPTAYAGVLSKDPDSEYSMYFPDLPGCVTAGRTIEEALFSAREALALHLQGLMELRRRPPRPTNLYDLARDPQHGEGLAVMIEPWPADDDNEPETIELKLSARTIQALDNAGAVRHKTRAQIVELVLAEWFEHVNSDDEE
;
A
#
# COMPACT_ATOMS: atom_id res chain seq x y z
N MET A 1 24.11 52.73 61.67
CA MET A 1 23.23 52.06 62.65
C MET A 1 22.37 51.06 61.87
N THR A 2 22.68 49.77 62.06
CA THR A 2 21.87 48.57 61.73
C THR A 2 21.35 48.46 60.29
N ASP A 3 22.02 47.75 59.38
CA ASP A 3 22.03 46.28 59.26
C ASP A 3 20.66 45.63 59.47
N ARG A 4 20.07 45.13 58.36
CA ARG A 4 19.46 43.79 58.34
C ARG A 4 19.32 43.29 56.91
N ASP A 5 20.32 42.51 56.53
CA ASP A 5 20.20 41.37 55.63
C ASP A 5 18.86 40.61 55.80
N ARG A 6 18.20 40.32 54.67
CA ARG A 6 17.47 39.06 54.44
C ARG A 6 17.22 38.85 52.94
N PRO A 7 17.15 37.58 52.49
CA PRO A 7 17.83 37.14 51.29
C PRO A 7 16.94 37.26 50.05
N THR A 8 17.61 37.50 48.93
CA THR A 8 17.08 37.35 47.59
C THR A 8 16.65 35.90 47.35
N SER A 9 15.35 35.61 47.47
CA SER A 9 14.81 34.34 47.00
C SER A 9 14.79 34.36 45.45
N ARG A 10 15.91 34.03 44.83
CA ARG A 10 15.93 33.64 43.42
C ARG A 10 15.14 32.33 43.32
N ARG A 11 13.86 32.41 42.95
CA ARG A 11 13.14 31.27 42.39
C ARG A 11 13.98 30.75 41.22
N PRO A 12 14.25 29.44 41.11
CA PRO A 12 14.85 28.90 39.90
C PRO A 12 13.90 29.23 38.74
N ALA A 13 14.48 29.68 37.62
CA ALA A 13 13.75 29.87 36.38
C ALA A 13 12.98 28.57 36.10
N ARG A 14 11.64 28.65 36.03
CA ARG A 14 10.85 27.57 35.46
C ARG A 14 11.43 27.34 34.07
N ALA A 15 12.01 26.17 33.84
CA ALA A 15 12.32 25.70 32.52
C ALA A 15 11.10 25.96 31.64
N GLY A 16 11.29 26.73 30.56
CA GLY A 16 10.22 27.04 29.62
C GLY A 16 9.54 25.74 29.26
N ALA A 17 8.21 25.70 29.43
CA ALA A 17 7.43 24.58 28.94
C ALA A 17 7.83 24.34 27.48
N PRO A 18 8.05 23.08 27.05
CA PRO A 18 8.37 22.80 25.66
C PRO A 18 7.32 23.47 24.78
N PRO A 19 7.71 24.02 23.61
CA PRO A 19 6.76 24.62 22.69
C PRO A 19 5.60 23.65 22.51
N ARG A 20 4.38 24.11 22.79
CA ARG A 20 3.18 23.28 22.56
C ARG A 20 3.26 22.86 21.10
N PRO A 21 3.27 21.55 20.78
CA PRO A 21 3.34 21.11 19.41
C PRO A 21 2.22 21.83 18.67
N GLY A 22 2.59 22.53 17.59
CA GLY A 22 1.66 23.27 16.76
C GLY A 22 0.46 22.38 16.50
N ARG A 23 -0.75 22.93 16.70
CA ARG A 23 -1.99 22.29 16.28
C ARG A 23 -1.96 22.23 14.76
N ASP A 24 -1.22 21.27 14.22
CA ASP A 24 -1.20 20.96 12.81
C ASP A 24 -2.52 20.28 12.48
N LEU A 25 -3.53 21.10 12.19
CA LEU A 25 -4.83 20.64 11.68
C LEU A 25 -4.70 19.84 10.37
N ARG A 26 -3.56 19.93 9.69
CA ARG A 26 -3.22 19.14 8.50
C ARG A 26 -2.89 17.67 8.83
N ALA A 27 -2.48 17.38 10.07
CA ALA A 27 -2.14 16.04 10.51
C ALA A 27 -3.36 15.23 11.00
N ARG A 28 -4.54 15.83 11.22
CA ARG A 28 -5.77 15.08 11.57
C ARG A 28 -6.50 14.47 10.38
N VAL A 29 -5.96 14.63 9.18
CA VAL A 29 -6.31 13.77 8.04
C VAL A 29 -5.27 12.65 7.87
N LYS A 30 -4.24 12.58 8.74
CA LYS A 30 -3.38 11.38 8.79
C LYS A 30 -4.23 10.21 9.24
N LEU A 31 -4.32 9.21 8.38
CA LEU A 31 -4.16 7.79 8.72
C LEU A 31 -5.04 7.14 9.81
N ASP A 32 -6.06 7.80 10.35
CA ASP A 32 -7.06 7.12 11.21
C ASP A 32 -8.06 6.25 10.41
N ALA A 33 -7.85 6.04 9.10
CA ALA A 33 -8.87 5.48 8.19
C ALA A 33 -8.40 4.37 7.24
N LEU A 34 -7.17 3.88 7.35
CA LEU A 34 -6.72 2.70 6.59
C LEU A 34 -6.06 1.73 7.58
N GLU A 35 -6.89 1.18 8.47
CA GLU A 35 -6.61 -0.12 9.08
C GLU A 35 -6.29 -1.12 7.95
N PRO A 36 -5.34 -2.05 8.12
CA PRO A 36 -4.83 -2.90 7.05
C PRO A 36 -5.98 -3.56 6.30
N THR A 37 -6.25 -3.05 5.10
CA THR A 37 -7.46 -3.37 4.31
C THR A 37 -7.25 -4.66 3.55
N ALA A 38 -7.11 -5.75 4.29
CA ALA A 38 -7.33 -7.06 3.73
C ALA A 38 -8.82 -7.21 3.40
N TYR A 39 -9.14 -7.66 2.19
CA TYR A 39 -10.50 -7.94 1.76
C TYR A 39 -10.70 -9.43 1.60
N ALA A 40 -11.86 -9.91 2.04
CA ALA A 40 -12.25 -11.28 1.81
C ALA A 40 -12.74 -11.43 0.36
N GLY A 41 -12.11 -12.31 -0.40
CA GLY A 41 -12.50 -12.70 -1.75
C GLY A 41 -13.03 -14.12 -1.78
N VAL A 42 -13.82 -14.44 -2.80
CA VAL A 42 -14.32 -15.80 -3.07
C VAL A 42 -13.60 -16.35 -4.28
N LEU A 43 -12.84 -17.43 -4.08
CA LEU A 43 -12.18 -18.19 -5.12
C LEU A 43 -13.11 -19.31 -5.60
N SER A 44 -13.45 -19.30 -6.89
CA SER A 44 -14.29 -20.29 -7.54
C SER A 44 -13.58 -20.94 -8.72
N LYS A 45 -14.00 -22.15 -9.07
CA LYS A 45 -13.58 -22.83 -10.29
C LYS A 45 -14.80 -23.52 -10.90
N ASP A 46 -15.23 -23.06 -12.07
CA ASP A 46 -16.29 -23.71 -12.82
C ASP A 46 -15.70 -24.82 -13.72
N PRO A 47 -16.53 -25.81 -14.13
CA PRO A 47 -16.13 -26.77 -15.15
C PRO A 47 -15.76 -26.03 -16.44
N ASP A 48 -14.58 -26.33 -16.99
CA ASP A 48 -14.01 -25.71 -18.18
C ASP A 48 -13.61 -24.22 -18.04
N SER A 49 -13.45 -23.71 -16.80
CA SER A 49 -12.91 -22.37 -16.54
C SER A 49 -11.55 -22.37 -15.84
N GLU A 50 -10.87 -21.23 -15.97
CA GLU A 50 -9.78 -20.83 -15.09
C GLU A 50 -10.27 -20.62 -13.65
N TYR A 51 -9.34 -20.55 -12.70
CA TYR A 51 -9.66 -20.15 -11.34
C TYR A 51 -10.04 -18.68 -11.36
N SER A 52 -11.20 -18.34 -10.82
CA SER A 52 -11.70 -16.98 -10.75
C SER A 52 -11.81 -16.53 -9.30
N MET A 53 -11.48 -15.28 -9.04
CA MET A 53 -11.67 -14.66 -7.74
C MET A 53 -12.47 -13.37 -7.89
N TYR A 54 -13.45 -13.16 -7.02
CA TYR A 54 -14.17 -11.90 -6.94
C TYR A 54 -14.27 -11.41 -5.50
N PHE A 55 -14.41 -10.10 -5.35
CA PHE A 55 -14.55 -9.44 -4.05
C PHE A 55 -15.98 -8.91 -3.87
N PRO A 56 -16.79 -9.51 -2.99
CA PRO A 56 -18.18 -9.06 -2.76
C PRO A 56 -18.28 -7.61 -2.30
N ASP A 57 -17.33 -7.17 -1.47
CA ASP A 57 -17.28 -5.80 -0.98
C ASP A 57 -16.87 -4.79 -2.07
N LEU A 58 -16.19 -5.26 -3.12
CA LEU A 58 -15.64 -4.45 -4.22
C LEU A 58 -16.23 -4.94 -5.55
N PRO A 59 -17.51 -4.66 -5.82
CA PRO A 59 -18.16 -5.12 -7.04
C PRO A 59 -17.42 -4.58 -8.27
N GLY A 60 -17.06 -5.50 -9.17
CA GLY A 60 -16.26 -5.21 -10.36
C GLY A 60 -14.76 -5.47 -10.20
N CYS A 61 -14.28 -5.79 -8.99
CA CYS A 61 -12.94 -6.33 -8.78
C CYS A 61 -12.99 -7.86 -8.94
N VAL A 62 -12.64 -8.35 -10.13
CA VAL A 62 -12.63 -9.76 -10.50
C VAL A 62 -11.30 -10.09 -11.15
N THR A 63 -10.73 -11.24 -10.81
CA THR A 63 -9.48 -11.74 -11.40
C THR A 63 -9.63 -13.20 -11.80
N ALA A 64 -8.73 -13.65 -12.68
CA ALA A 64 -8.63 -15.03 -13.09
C ALA A 64 -7.16 -15.48 -13.17
N GLY A 65 -6.94 -16.79 -13.16
CA GLY A 65 -5.63 -17.41 -13.37
C GLY A 65 -5.76 -18.90 -13.66
N ARG A 66 -4.80 -19.46 -14.41
CA ARG A 66 -4.80 -20.89 -14.78
C ARG A 66 -4.54 -21.76 -13.56
N THR A 67 -3.77 -21.24 -12.61
CA THR A 67 -3.48 -21.84 -11.30
C THR A 67 -4.09 -21.03 -10.16
N ILE A 68 -4.19 -21.65 -8.97
CA ILE A 68 -4.67 -20.96 -7.77
C ILE A 68 -3.69 -19.83 -7.41
N GLU A 69 -2.39 -20.11 -7.54
CA GLU A 69 -1.31 -19.18 -7.25
C GLU A 69 -1.38 -17.94 -8.15
N GLU A 70 -1.57 -18.13 -9.45
CA GLU A 70 -1.79 -17.03 -10.40
C GLU A 70 -3.04 -16.22 -10.05
N ALA A 71 -4.18 -16.88 -9.79
CA ALA A 71 -5.41 -16.19 -9.45
C ALA A 71 -5.27 -15.34 -8.18
N LEU A 72 -4.55 -15.85 -7.18
CA LEU A 72 -4.23 -15.13 -5.93
C LEU A 72 -3.27 -13.97 -6.17
N PHE A 73 -2.23 -14.16 -7.01
CA PHE A 73 -1.29 -13.11 -7.35
C PHE A 73 -2.00 -11.95 -8.07
N SER A 74 -2.75 -12.26 -9.13
CA SER A 74 -3.57 -11.30 -9.86
C SER A 74 -4.60 -10.61 -8.95
N ALA A 75 -5.20 -11.34 -7.99
CA ALA A 75 -6.13 -10.77 -7.03
C ALA A 75 -5.50 -9.70 -6.14
N ARG A 76 -4.24 -9.88 -5.71
CA ARG A 76 -3.52 -8.88 -4.89
C ARG A 76 -3.28 -7.58 -5.67
N GLU A 77 -2.90 -7.69 -6.94
CA GLU A 77 -2.68 -6.53 -7.82
C GLU A 77 -4.00 -5.84 -8.16
N ALA A 78 -5.01 -6.60 -8.58
CA ALA A 78 -6.31 -6.04 -8.92
C ALA A 78 -6.96 -5.32 -7.73
N LEU A 79 -6.82 -5.89 -6.52
CA LEU A 79 -7.29 -5.26 -5.29
C LEU A 79 -6.59 -3.92 -5.06
N ALA A 80 -5.26 -3.87 -5.20
CA ALA A 80 -4.49 -2.64 -5.05
C ALA A 80 -4.92 -1.57 -6.07
N LEU A 81 -5.03 -1.94 -7.35
CA LEU A 81 -5.44 -1.05 -8.43
C LEU A 81 -6.87 -0.53 -8.23
N HIS A 82 -7.80 -1.40 -7.81
CA HIS A 82 -9.18 -1.02 -7.57
C HIS A 82 -9.29 -0.02 -6.40
N LEU A 83 -8.58 -0.27 -5.30
CA LEU A 83 -8.54 0.63 -4.15
C LEU A 83 -7.93 1.98 -4.53
N GLN A 84 -6.82 1.97 -5.27
CA GLN A 84 -6.20 3.20 -5.78
C GLN A 84 -7.18 3.99 -6.65
N GLY A 85 -7.87 3.33 -7.59
CA GLY A 85 -8.88 3.98 -8.44
C GLY A 85 -10.02 4.62 -7.65
N LEU A 86 -10.47 3.98 -6.56
CA LEU A 86 -11.46 4.59 -5.65
C LEU A 86 -10.91 5.86 -4.99
N MET A 87 -9.65 5.86 -4.54
CA MET A 87 -9.00 7.03 -3.94
C MET A 87 -8.86 8.19 -4.92
N GLU A 88 -8.43 7.90 -6.16
CA GLU A 88 -8.31 8.90 -7.24
C GLU A 88 -9.66 9.57 -7.55
N LEU A 89 -10.74 8.78 -7.53
CA LEU A 89 -12.11 9.26 -7.70
C LEU A 89 -12.70 9.92 -6.44
N ARG A 90 -11.91 10.09 -5.37
CA ARG A 90 -12.35 10.58 -4.05
C ARG A 90 -13.51 9.80 -3.45
N ARG A 91 -13.63 8.51 -3.79
CA ARG A 91 -14.57 7.57 -3.18
C ARG A 91 -13.87 6.89 -2.01
N ARG A 92 -14.62 6.66 -0.93
CA ARG A 92 -14.10 5.91 0.20
C ARG A 92 -14.16 4.41 -0.12
N PRO A 93 -13.09 3.65 0.14
CA PRO A 93 -13.17 2.20 0.13
C PRO A 93 -14.29 1.72 1.07
N PRO A 94 -15.06 0.70 0.66
CA PRO A 94 -16.04 0.07 1.53
C PRO A 94 -15.35 -0.58 2.73
N ARG A 95 -16.10 -0.84 3.79
CA ARG A 95 -15.56 -1.58 4.94
C ARG A 95 -15.44 -3.06 4.56
N PRO A 96 -14.29 -3.71 4.77
CA PRO A 96 -14.13 -5.13 4.47
C PRO A 96 -15.01 -5.99 5.38
N THR A 97 -15.65 -6.98 4.77
CA THR A 97 -16.39 -8.05 5.44
C THR A 97 -15.40 -9.08 5.98
N ASN A 98 -15.67 -9.57 7.19
CA ASN A 98 -14.86 -10.62 7.81
C ASN A 98 -15.00 -11.93 7.02
N LEU A 99 -13.87 -12.62 6.82
CA LEU A 99 -13.78 -13.95 6.20
C LEU A 99 -14.81 -14.96 6.76
N TYR A 100 -15.05 -14.96 8.07
CA TYR A 100 -16.01 -15.87 8.72
C TYR A 100 -17.45 -15.61 8.27
N ASP A 101 -17.84 -14.34 8.14
CA ASP A 101 -19.18 -13.97 7.73
C ASP A 101 -19.38 -14.27 6.24
N LEU A 102 -18.37 -13.96 5.42
CA LEU A 102 -18.38 -14.28 4.00
C LEU A 102 -18.51 -15.79 3.75
N ALA A 103 -17.71 -16.61 4.44
CA ALA A 103 -17.71 -18.07 4.27
C ALA A 103 -19.05 -18.74 4.66
N ARG A 104 -19.92 -18.05 5.40
CA ARG A 104 -21.22 -18.57 5.86
C ARG A 104 -22.41 -18.03 5.08
N ASP A 105 -22.19 -17.07 4.20
CA ASP A 105 -23.27 -16.45 3.45
C ASP A 105 -23.67 -17.35 2.25
N PRO A 106 -24.90 -17.89 2.23
CA PRO A 106 -25.38 -18.75 1.16
C PRO A 106 -25.42 -18.08 -0.22
N GLN A 107 -25.35 -16.75 -0.28
CA GLN A 107 -25.40 -15.99 -1.54
C GLN A 107 -24.11 -16.11 -2.36
N HIS A 108 -22.99 -16.54 -1.77
CA HIS A 108 -21.67 -16.48 -2.39
C HIS A 108 -21.22 -17.77 -3.13
N GLY A 109 -22.12 -18.72 -3.35
CA GLY A 109 -21.86 -19.95 -4.11
C GLY A 109 -20.92 -20.94 -3.40
N GLU A 110 -20.47 -21.99 -4.10
CA GLU A 110 -19.60 -23.05 -3.56
C GLU A 110 -18.10 -22.69 -3.56
N GLY A 111 -17.75 -21.41 -3.58
CA GLY A 111 -16.36 -20.96 -3.62
C GLY A 111 -15.64 -21.01 -2.27
N LEU A 112 -14.30 -21.00 -2.31
CA LEU A 112 -13.44 -20.89 -1.15
C LEU A 112 -13.23 -19.42 -0.77
N ALA A 113 -13.63 -19.02 0.43
CA ALA A 113 -13.34 -17.69 0.95
C ALA A 113 -11.85 -17.58 1.33
N VAL A 114 -11.18 -16.53 0.84
CA VAL A 114 -9.74 -16.27 1.08
C VAL A 114 -9.55 -14.81 1.48
N MET A 115 -8.64 -14.55 2.43
CA MET A 115 -8.24 -13.19 2.79
C MET A 115 -7.12 -12.72 1.88
N ILE A 116 -7.31 -11.58 1.22
CA ILE A 116 -6.33 -11.00 0.29
C ILE A 116 -5.89 -9.62 0.78
N GLU A 117 -4.58 -9.44 0.84
CA GLU A 117 -3.94 -8.16 1.11
C GLU A 117 -3.45 -7.55 -0.21
N PRO A 118 -3.71 -6.25 -0.47
CA PRO A 118 -3.23 -5.58 -1.68
C PRO A 118 -1.69 -5.55 -1.72
N TRP A 119 -1.11 -5.57 -2.93
CA TRP A 119 0.34 -5.41 -3.13
C TRP A 119 0.69 -3.94 -3.44
N PRO A 120 1.73 -3.34 -2.82
CA PRO A 120 2.37 -3.72 -1.55
C PRO A 120 1.48 -3.23 -0.39
N ALA A 121 1.36 -4.05 0.64
CA ALA A 121 0.55 -3.76 1.83
C ALA A 121 1.18 -2.68 2.74
N ASP A 122 2.41 -2.27 2.43
CA ASP A 122 3.16 -1.31 3.22
C ASP A 122 2.90 0.10 2.70
N ASP A 123 2.10 0.86 3.46
CA ASP A 123 1.85 2.30 3.30
C ASP A 123 3.15 3.13 3.50
N ASP A 124 4.24 2.46 3.86
CA ASP A 124 5.59 3.01 3.89
C ASP A 124 6.18 2.98 2.47
N ASN A 125 5.65 3.82 1.58
CA ASN A 125 6.34 4.23 0.34
C ASN A 125 7.61 5.06 0.65
N GLU A 126 8.24 4.82 1.81
CA GLU A 126 9.55 5.32 2.13
C GLU A 126 10.57 4.48 1.35
N PRO A 127 11.39 5.11 0.50
CA PRO A 127 12.35 4.37 -0.30
C PRO A 127 13.37 3.67 0.60
N GLU A 128 13.34 2.34 0.63
CA GLU A 128 14.38 1.55 1.27
C GLU A 128 15.63 1.48 0.37
N THR A 129 16.81 1.67 0.96
CA THR A 129 18.06 1.61 0.20
C THR A 129 18.50 0.17 0.02
N ILE A 130 18.56 -0.28 -1.24
CA ILE A 130 19.11 -1.59 -1.61
C ILE A 130 20.49 -1.45 -2.28
N GLU A 131 21.42 -2.36 -1.97
CA GLU A 131 22.72 -2.45 -2.65
C GLU A 131 22.63 -3.44 -3.82
N LEU A 132 22.82 -2.95 -5.05
CA LEU A 132 22.76 -3.76 -6.27
C LEU A 132 24.11 -3.80 -6.97
N LYS A 133 24.53 -5.02 -7.37
CA LYS A 133 25.68 -5.21 -8.24
C LYS A 133 25.22 -5.32 -9.69
N LEU A 134 25.49 -4.28 -10.46
CA LEU A 134 25.11 -4.19 -11.88
C LEU A 134 26.35 -4.10 -12.77
N SER A 135 26.23 -4.56 -14.02
CA SER A 135 27.31 -4.40 -14.99
C SER A 135 27.55 -2.91 -15.29
N ALA A 136 28.78 -2.54 -15.63
CA ALA A 136 29.11 -1.16 -16.03
C ALA A 136 28.23 -0.66 -17.19
N ARG A 137 27.88 -1.56 -18.13
CA ARG A 137 26.96 -1.27 -19.24
C ARG A 137 25.56 -0.92 -18.75
N THR A 138 25.04 -1.66 -17.76
CA THR A 138 23.72 -1.41 -17.17
C THR A 138 23.71 -0.07 -16.43
N ILE A 139 24.74 0.22 -15.65
CA ILE A 139 24.86 1.51 -14.94
C ILE A 139 24.87 2.67 -15.94
N GLN A 140 25.64 2.56 -17.02
CA GLN A 140 25.68 3.57 -18.07
C GLN A 140 24.32 3.74 -18.77
N ALA A 141 23.60 2.65 -19.01
CA ALA A 141 22.26 2.70 -19.59
C ALA A 141 21.26 3.42 -18.67
N LEU A 142 21.30 3.14 -17.37
CA LEU A 142 20.49 3.83 -16.36
C LEU A 142 20.80 5.33 -16.32
N ASP A 143 22.08 5.72 -16.36
CA ASP A 143 22.49 7.12 -16.38
C ASP A 143 21.99 7.86 -17.62
N ASN A 144 22.15 7.25 -18.81
CA ASN A 144 21.71 7.85 -20.06
C ASN A 144 20.18 8.00 -20.10
N ALA A 145 19.45 6.97 -19.65
CA ALA A 145 18.00 7.03 -19.56
C ALA A 145 17.52 8.08 -18.54
N GLY A 146 18.21 8.20 -17.41
CA GLY A 146 17.96 9.21 -16.39
C GLY A 146 18.18 10.63 -16.90
N ALA A 147 19.25 10.86 -17.67
CA ALA A 147 19.54 12.15 -18.27
C ALA A 147 18.46 12.58 -19.28
N VAL A 148 17.99 11.67 -20.13
CA VAL A 148 16.94 11.94 -21.13
C VAL A 148 15.59 12.22 -20.48
N ARG A 149 15.25 11.49 -19.41
CA ARG A 149 13.94 11.58 -18.74
C ARG A 149 13.93 12.52 -17.53
N HIS A 150 15.05 13.17 -17.21
CA HIS A 150 15.25 13.96 -16.00
C HIS A 150 14.91 13.19 -14.71
N LYS A 151 15.37 11.93 -14.60
CA LYS A 151 15.09 11.00 -13.49
C LYS A 151 16.39 10.44 -12.90
N THR A 152 16.35 10.03 -11.63
CA THR A 152 17.47 9.34 -10.97
C THR A 152 17.56 7.88 -11.43
N ARG A 153 18.70 7.21 -11.17
CA ARG A 153 18.84 5.76 -11.46
C ARG A 153 17.73 4.94 -10.81
N ALA A 154 17.40 5.20 -9.55
CA ALA A 154 16.33 4.52 -8.84
C ALA A 154 14.97 4.71 -9.53
N GLN A 155 14.64 5.95 -9.93
CA GLN A 155 13.40 6.23 -10.66
C GLN A 155 13.34 5.58 -12.05
N ILE A 156 14.50 5.38 -12.71
CA ILE A 156 14.56 4.62 -13.96
C ILE A 156 14.36 3.13 -13.69
N VAL A 157 14.96 2.59 -12.63
CA VAL A 157 14.78 1.19 -12.22
C VAL A 157 13.31 0.91 -11.90
N GLU A 158 12.66 1.75 -11.09
CA GLU A 158 11.22 1.70 -10.80
C GLU A 158 10.37 1.65 -12.08
N LEU A 159 10.67 2.53 -13.04
CA LEU A 159 9.91 2.61 -14.29
C LEU A 159 10.09 1.36 -15.15
N VAL A 160 11.30 0.83 -15.24
CA VAL A 160 11.59 -0.40 -15.99
C VAL A 160 10.95 -1.61 -15.32
N LEU A 161 10.95 -1.67 -13.98
CA LEU A 161 10.29 -2.74 -13.24
C LEU A 161 8.78 -2.70 -13.47
N ALA A 162 8.16 -1.52 -13.38
CA ALA A 162 6.73 -1.36 -13.66
C ALA A 162 6.38 -1.85 -15.08
N GLU A 163 7.14 -1.43 -16.10
CA GLU A 163 6.94 -1.88 -17.48
C GLU A 163 7.15 -3.40 -17.63
N TRP A 164 8.14 -3.97 -16.95
CA TRP A 164 8.41 -5.41 -16.99
C TRP A 164 7.27 -6.22 -16.35
N PHE A 165 6.76 -5.80 -15.19
CA PHE A 165 5.63 -6.45 -14.53
C PHE A 165 4.37 -6.43 -15.41
N GLU A 166 4.10 -5.32 -16.10
CA GLU A 166 2.99 -5.24 -17.06
C GLU A 166 3.11 -6.27 -18.19
N HIS A 167 4.32 -6.52 -18.71
CA HIS A 167 4.54 -7.48 -19.81
C HIS A 167 4.51 -8.94 -19.34
N VAL A 168 5.08 -9.25 -18.18
CA VAL A 168 5.05 -10.61 -17.62
C VAL A 168 3.62 -11.07 -17.41
N ASN A 169 2.75 -10.19 -16.92
CA ASN A 169 1.34 -10.50 -16.71
C ASN A 169 0.55 -10.69 -18.02
N SER A 170 1.05 -10.20 -19.16
CA SER A 170 0.39 -10.37 -20.47
C SER A 170 0.81 -11.61 -21.25
N ASP A 171 2.01 -12.14 -20.99
CA ASP A 171 2.55 -13.30 -21.72
C ASP A 171 1.96 -14.63 -21.22
N ASP A 172 1.31 -14.64 -20.06
CA ASP A 172 0.58 -15.79 -19.49
C ASP A 172 -0.86 -15.92 -20.04
N GLU A 173 -1.21 -15.29 -21.17
CA GLU A 173 -2.53 -15.39 -21.84
C GLU A 173 -2.56 -16.28 -23.11
N GLU A 174 -1.46 -16.95 -23.51
CA GLU A 174 -1.43 -17.97 -24.61
C GLU A 174 -1.38 -19.43 -24.15
#